data_AF-A0A3N5F1Z7-F1
#
_entry.id   AF-A0A3N5F1Z7-F1
#
_cell.length_a   1.000
_cell.length_b   1.000
_cell.length_c   1.000
_cell.angle_alpha   90.00
_cell.angle_beta   90.00
_cell.angle_gamma   90.00
#
_symmetry.space_group_name_H-M   'P 1'
#
loop_
_entity.id
_entity.type
_entity.pdbx_description
1 polymer ?
#
loop_
_entity_poly.entity_id
_entity_poly.type
_entity_poly.pdbx_seq_one_letter_code
_entity_poly.pdbx_strand_id
1 'polypeptide(L)'
;GVRAIRRTSDIGDIVRGSAHVDWTFVVSVILSFAAGLLTYKSISGERRDGTLTLALSHSVSRSTVLFGKYFAALFSLSLALVLAGLLSLIVLQITGAVRFGGDDWMKLCLFGLASILYLSVFTLVGLICSVFTRTPLTSAVAFLFVWTGLVFVIPNLAGIVAGQIGKIQTPLQMREIANAIPDQLSLAAGMDDEQIAAVKLRRELARERLLSEYLQSLVRQVELGQDVARMSPTSTFTFAAEQIVGGGTHRLTQFVNNAVRFREAFFQAIIQADRQDPQSQHRYVPWWVGSNPFSHRLVDIGPAKEFRDLAPASADCLIAALRDIGLLMLYNLLAFAIAFWRFARQEVTPAYGE
;
A
#
# COMPACT_ATOMS: atom_id res chain seq x y z
N GLY A 1 -21.98 18.01 -1.73
CA GLY A 1 -21.35 16.69 -1.96
C GLY A 1 -21.07 16.43 -3.43
N VAL A 2 -22.03 15.91 -4.19
CA VAL A 2 -21.79 15.32 -5.53
C VAL A 2 -21.43 16.33 -6.65
N ARG A 3 -21.85 17.60 -6.55
CA ARG A 3 -21.55 18.63 -7.56
C ARG A 3 -20.10 19.11 -7.55
N ALA A 4 -19.34 18.90 -6.47
CA ALA A 4 -17.94 19.31 -6.36
C ALA A 4 -16.97 18.39 -7.14
N ILE A 5 -17.42 17.18 -7.50
CA ILE A 5 -16.64 16.22 -8.32
C ILE A 5 -16.61 16.64 -9.80
N ARG A 6 -17.30 17.72 -10.17
CA ARG A 6 -17.52 18.12 -11.57
C ARG A 6 -16.54 19.15 -12.12
N ARG A 7 -15.60 19.67 -11.32
CA ARG A 7 -14.61 20.64 -11.79
C ARG A 7 -13.20 20.11 -11.59
N THR A 8 -12.49 20.04 -12.71
CA THR A 8 -11.04 19.88 -12.88
C THR A 8 -10.44 18.54 -12.43
N SER A 9 -10.64 17.52 -13.26
CA SER A 9 -9.56 16.58 -13.56
C SER A 9 -9.30 16.69 -15.05
N ASP A 10 -8.32 17.52 -15.42
CA ASP A 10 -7.82 17.56 -16.79
C ASP A 10 -7.33 16.14 -17.13
N ILE A 11 -7.95 15.53 -18.15
CA ILE A 11 -7.64 14.16 -18.57
C ILE A 11 -6.16 14.07 -19.03
N GLY A 12 -5.54 15.21 -19.36
CA GLY A 12 -4.10 15.33 -19.63
C GLY A 12 -3.18 15.14 -18.42
N ASP A 13 -3.63 15.45 -17.19
CA ASP A 13 -2.82 15.27 -15.97
C ASP A 13 -2.90 13.83 -15.42
N ILE A 14 -4.00 13.12 -15.70
CA ILE A 14 -4.12 11.68 -15.40
C ILE A 14 -3.23 10.84 -16.35
N VAL A 15 -2.90 11.38 -17.53
CA VAL A 15 -2.09 10.71 -18.57
C VAL A 15 -0.60 11.09 -18.51
N ARG A 16 -0.18 11.99 -17.62
CA ARG A 16 1.24 12.13 -17.25
C ARG A 16 1.69 10.97 -16.35
N GLY A 17 1.48 9.74 -16.83
CA GLY A 17 2.09 8.52 -16.34
C GLY A 17 3.56 8.43 -16.71
N SER A 18 4.37 9.43 -16.33
CA SER A 18 5.73 9.10 -15.94
C SER A 18 5.57 8.34 -14.63
N ALA A 19 5.86 7.04 -14.60
CA ALA A 19 6.16 6.39 -13.34
C ALA A 19 7.21 7.28 -12.66
N HIS A 20 6.81 8.05 -11.65
CA HIS A 20 7.74 8.85 -10.89
C HIS A 20 8.75 7.84 -10.34
N VAL A 21 10.00 7.95 -10.77
CA VAL A 21 11.07 7.08 -10.28
C VAL A 21 11.20 7.36 -8.80
N ASP A 22 10.57 6.52 -7.99
CA ASP A 22 10.57 6.59 -6.55
C ASP A 22 11.44 5.47 -5.96
N TRP A 23 11.73 5.59 -4.67
CA TRP A 23 12.56 4.61 -3.98
C TRP A 23 11.94 3.21 -4.01
N THR A 24 10.61 3.11 -3.97
CA THR A 24 9.90 1.83 -4.07
C THR A 24 10.14 1.17 -5.42
N PHE A 25 10.07 1.90 -6.53
CA PHE A 25 10.37 1.39 -7.87
C PHE A 25 11.85 0.96 -8.00
N VAL A 26 12.77 1.79 -7.52
CA VAL A 26 14.21 1.48 -7.56
C VAL A 26 14.50 0.17 -6.82
N VAL A 27 13.96 -0.01 -5.61
CA VAL A 27 14.16 -1.24 -4.84
C VAL A 27 13.42 -2.41 -5.48
N SER A 28 12.14 -2.23 -5.81
CA SER A 28 11.25 -3.30 -6.27
C SER A 28 11.60 -3.85 -7.64
N VAL A 29 12.05 -3.00 -8.57
CA VAL A 29 12.33 -3.39 -9.96
C VAL A 29 13.82 -3.44 -10.23
N ILE A 30 14.56 -2.35 -9.99
CA ILE A 30 15.97 -2.24 -10.42
C ILE A 30 16.87 -3.10 -9.53
N LEU A 31 16.82 -2.90 -8.21
CA LEU A 31 17.68 -3.62 -7.28
C LEU A 31 17.28 -5.09 -7.13
N SER A 32 15.99 -5.44 -7.23
CA SER A 32 15.56 -6.84 -7.25
C SER A 32 16.10 -7.60 -8.45
N PHE A 33 16.14 -6.95 -9.62
CA PHE A 33 16.73 -7.51 -10.82
C PHE A 33 18.25 -7.67 -10.66
N ALA A 34 18.92 -6.62 -10.17
CA ALA A 34 20.35 -6.67 -9.86
C ALA A 34 20.68 -7.81 -8.86
N ALA A 35 19.82 -8.05 -7.88
CA ALA A 35 20.01 -9.12 -6.90
C ALA A 35 20.08 -10.51 -7.52
N GLY A 36 19.20 -10.80 -8.48
CA GLY A 36 19.28 -12.05 -9.24
C GLY A 36 20.45 -12.08 -10.21
N LEU A 37 20.81 -10.96 -10.84
CA LEU A 37 21.98 -10.88 -11.73
C LEU A 37 23.31 -11.15 -11.00
N LEU A 38 23.41 -10.78 -9.72
CA LEU A 38 24.59 -11.10 -8.91
C LEU A 38 24.67 -12.59 -8.55
N THR A 39 23.54 -13.30 -8.52
CA THR A 39 23.45 -14.65 -7.96
C THR A 39 23.19 -15.76 -8.98
N TYR A 40 22.63 -15.46 -10.16
CA TYR A 40 22.20 -16.49 -11.13
C TYR A 40 23.34 -17.41 -11.58
N LYS A 41 24.57 -16.89 -11.69
CA LYS A 41 25.75 -17.69 -12.08
C LYS A 41 26.56 -18.22 -10.91
N SER A 42 26.16 -17.91 -9.67
CA SER A 42 26.97 -18.14 -8.48
C SER A 42 27.28 -19.62 -8.24
N ILE A 43 26.37 -20.53 -8.57
CA ILE A 43 26.54 -21.98 -8.37
C ILE A 43 26.64 -22.70 -9.71
N SER A 44 25.76 -22.41 -10.66
CA SER A 44 25.78 -23.00 -12.00
C SER A 44 27.08 -22.68 -12.77
N GLY A 45 27.66 -21.50 -12.56
CA GLY A 45 28.93 -21.10 -13.18
C GLY A 45 30.08 -21.90 -12.63
N GLU A 46 30.24 -21.91 -11.30
CA GLU A 46 31.31 -22.68 -10.64
C GLU A 46 31.21 -24.18 -10.89
N ARG A 47 29.99 -24.71 -11.05
CA ARG A 47 29.78 -26.09 -11.45
C ARG A 47 30.29 -26.35 -12.87
N ARG A 48 29.96 -25.48 -13.82
CA ARG A 48 30.41 -25.61 -15.21
C ARG A 48 31.94 -25.52 -15.29
N ASP A 49 32.52 -24.58 -14.56
CA ASP A 49 33.95 -24.32 -14.56
C ASP A 49 34.75 -25.34 -13.72
N GLY A 50 34.07 -26.27 -13.04
CA GLY A 50 34.67 -27.30 -12.19
C GLY A 50 35.23 -26.77 -10.85
N THR A 51 35.21 -25.46 -10.63
CA THR A 51 35.73 -24.81 -9.41
C THR A 51 34.91 -25.15 -8.18
N LEU A 52 33.62 -25.46 -8.33
CA LEU A 52 32.76 -25.90 -7.21
C LEU A 52 33.23 -27.25 -6.63
N THR A 53 33.66 -28.17 -7.49
CA THR A 53 34.19 -29.49 -7.07
C THR A 53 35.50 -29.31 -6.32
N LEU A 54 36.37 -28.42 -6.80
CA LEU A 54 37.62 -28.08 -6.13
C LEU A 54 37.36 -27.45 -4.75
N ALA A 55 36.45 -26.48 -4.64
CA ALA A 55 36.11 -25.83 -3.38
C ALA A 55 35.55 -26.82 -2.33
N LEU A 56 34.77 -27.80 -2.77
CA LEU A 56 34.16 -28.82 -1.90
C LEU A 56 35.07 -30.02 -1.59
N SER A 57 36.24 -30.13 -2.22
CA SER A 57 37.28 -31.10 -1.86
C SER A 57 38.04 -30.70 -0.59
N HIS A 58 37.99 -29.42 -0.21
CA HIS A 58 38.45 -28.93 1.09
C HIS A 58 37.37 -29.13 2.17
N SER A 59 37.72 -28.97 3.44
CA SER A 59 36.86 -29.19 4.62
C SER A 59 35.72 -28.17 4.80
N VAL A 60 35.30 -27.48 3.73
CA VAL A 60 34.26 -26.46 3.78
C VAL A 60 32.88 -27.12 3.61
N SER A 61 31.99 -26.87 4.58
CA SER A 61 30.62 -27.40 4.50
C SER A 61 29.83 -26.74 3.36
N ARG A 62 28.94 -27.50 2.71
CA ARG A 62 28.03 -26.99 1.65
C ARG A 62 27.19 -25.81 2.15
N SER A 63 26.76 -25.84 3.41
CA SER A 63 26.07 -24.71 4.07
C SER A 63 26.92 -23.44 4.06
N THR A 64 28.19 -23.53 4.44
CA THR A 64 29.08 -22.37 4.50
C THR A 64 29.25 -21.71 3.14
N VAL A 65 29.36 -22.50 2.07
CA VAL A 65 29.43 -21.98 0.69
C VAL A 65 28.15 -21.23 0.31
N LEU A 66 26.98 -21.82 0.58
CA LEU A 66 25.69 -21.21 0.24
C LEU A 66 25.46 -19.91 1.02
N PHE A 67 25.69 -19.93 2.34
CA PHE A 67 25.58 -18.74 3.19
C PHE A 67 26.55 -17.64 2.77
N GLY A 68 27.81 -17.99 2.49
CA GLY A 68 28.81 -17.03 2.03
C GLY A 68 28.39 -16.31 0.74
N LYS A 69 27.87 -17.07 -0.24
CA LYS A 69 27.37 -16.51 -1.50
C LYS A 69 26.16 -15.60 -1.30
N TYR A 70 25.22 -16.03 -0.46
CA TYR A 70 24.04 -15.25 -0.12
C TYR A 70 24.40 -13.93 0.59
N PHE A 71 25.21 -13.99 1.65
CA PHE A 71 25.61 -12.79 2.41
C PHE A 71 26.49 -11.85 1.59
N ALA A 72 27.38 -12.37 0.73
CA ALA A 72 28.19 -11.53 -0.14
C ALA A 72 27.33 -10.71 -1.11
N ALA A 73 26.34 -11.35 -1.76
CA ALA A 73 25.42 -10.66 -2.65
C ALA A 73 24.52 -9.66 -1.90
N LEU A 74 23.94 -10.07 -0.77
CA LEU A 74 23.07 -9.21 0.03
C LEU A 74 23.83 -8.02 0.62
N PHE A 75 25.05 -8.23 1.10
CA PHE A 75 25.91 -7.16 1.63
C PHE A 75 26.23 -6.14 0.52
N SER A 76 26.62 -6.59 -0.66
CA SER A 76 26.90 -5.71 -1.80
C SER A 76 25.70 -4.84 -2.18
N LEU A 77 24.49 -5.41 -2.22
CA LEU A 77 23.26 -4.67 -2.51
C LEU A 77 22.89 -3.71 -1.38
N SER A 78 23.00 -4.16 -0.12
CA SER A 78 22.69 -3.33 1.05
C SER A 78 23.60 -2.12 1.12
N LEU A 79 24.89 -2.28 0.79
CA LEU A 79 25.84 -1.19 0.73
C LEU A 79 25.46 -0.18 -0.36
N ALA A 80 25.13 -0.66 -1.56
CA ALA A 80 24.66 0.20 -2.66
C ALA A 80 23.39 0.97 -2.27
N LEU A 81 22.42 0.30 -1.64
CA LEU A 81 21.17 0.91 -1.17
C LEU A 81 21.43 1.99 -0.11
N VAL A 82 22.26 1.69 0.90
CA VAL A 82 22.58 2.66 1.98
C VAL A 82 23.31 3.86 1.42
N LEU A 83 24.30 3.67 0.54
CA LEU A 83 25.04 4.77 -0.07
C LEU A 83 24.13 5.67 -0.93
N ALA A 84 23.28 5.07 -1.75
CA ALA A 84 22.32 5.81 -2.57
C ALA A 84 21.30 6.56 -1.70
N GLY A 85 20.80 5.93 -0.62
CA GLY A 85 19.88 6.53 0.33
C GLY A 85 20.51 7.72 1.06
N LEU A 86 21.75 7.58 1.56
CA LEU A 86 22.50 8.66 2.21
C LEU A 86 22.72 9.84 1.26
N LEU A 87 23.06 9.58 0.00
CA LEU A 87 23.21 10.64 -1.01
C LEU A 87 21.90 11.40 -1.22
N SER A 88 20.77 10.70 -1.31
CA SER A 88 19.46 11.34 -1.42
C SER A 88 19.12 12.18 -0.20
N LEU A 89 19.42 11.70 1.02
CA LEU A 89 19.21 12.49 2.24
C LEU A 89 20.06 13.77 2.25
N ILE A 90 21.31 13.69 1.81
CA ILE A 90 22.19 14.87 1.70
C ILE A 90 21.56 15.90 0.74
N VAL A 91 21.06 15.46 -0.42
CA VAL A 91 20.38 16.34 -1.38
C VAL A 91 19.13 16.98 -0.76
N LEU A 92 18.30 16.21 -0.03
CA LEU A 92 17.12 16.74 0.64
C LEU A 92 17.48 17.79 1.70
N GLN A 93 18.53 17.55 2.48
CA GLN A 93 18.99 18.49 3.51
C GLN A 93 19.56 19.77 2.92
N ILE A 94 20.31 19.69 1.80
CA ILE A 94 20.82 20.87 1.09
C ILE A 94 19.67 21.71 0.52
N THR A 95 18.62 21.06 0.01
CA THR A 95 17.47 21.76 -0.58
C THR A 95 16.59 22.42 0.49
N GLY A 96 16.69 21.99 1.75
CA GLY A 96 15.90 22.54 2.86
C GLY A 96 14.39 22.31 2.74
N ALA A 97 13.96 21.40 1.85
CA ALA A 97 12.55 21.20 1.51
C ALA A 97 11.74 20.53 2.62
N VAL A 98 12.39 19.75 3.50
CA VAL A 98 11.74 18.95 4.54
C VAL A 98 12.52 19.03 5.85
N ARG A 99 11.83 19.26 6.96
CA ARG A 99 12.40 19.14 8.31
C ARG A 99 12.11 17.74 8.84
N PHE A 100 13.15 16.94 9.02
CA PHE A 100 13.01 15.59 9.57
C PHE A 100 12.84 15.63 11.09
N GLY A 101 11.74 15.08 11.58
CA GLY A 101 11.55 14.75 13.00
C GLY A 101 12.14 13.38 13.34
N GLY A 102 12.17 13.04 14.64
CA GLY A 102 12.59 11.71 15.09
C GLY A 102 11.74 10.57 14.52
N ASP A 103 10.46 10.84 14.27
CA ASP A 103 9.51 9.90 13.66
C ASP A 103 9.90 9.50 12.23
N ASP A 104 10.38 10.47 11.45
CA ASP A 104 10.74 10.27 10.05
C ASP A 104 12.00 9.41 9.92
N TRP A 105 12.96 9.57 10.84
CA TRP A 105 14.16 8.73 10.90
C TRP A 105 13.82 7.26 11.17
N MET A 106 12.84 7.00 12.03
CA MET A 106 12.39 5.63 12.30
C MET A 106 11.71 5.02 11.08
N LYS A 107 10.84 5.77 10.40
CA LYS A 107 10.19 5.33 9.14
C LYS A 107 11.22 5.02 8.06
N LEU A 108 12.24 5.87 7.91
CA LEU A 108 13.32 5.68 6.95
C LEU A 108 14.15 4.41 7.25
N CYS A 109 14.49 4.19 8.52
CA CYS A 109 15.20 2.99 8.95
C CYS A 109 14.39 1.71 8.66
N LEU A 110 13.09 1.75 8.99
CA LEU A 110 12.18 0.63 8.76
C LEU A 110 11.98 0.34 7.27
N PHE A 111 11.87 1.38 6.44
CA PHE A 111 11.85 1.24 4.98
C PHE A 111 13.14 0.59 4.45
N GLY A 112 14.30 1.01 4.94
CA GLY A 112 15.60 0.42 4.61
C GLY A 112 15.67 -1.06 4.99
N LEU A 113 15.21 -1.42 6.19
CA LEU A 113 15.18 -2.82 6.65
C LEU A 113 14.22 -3.67 5.81
N ALA A 114 13.02 -3.18 5.51
CA ALA A 114 12.07 -3.85 4.63
C ALA A 114 12.64 -4.04 3.21
N SER A 115 13.39 -3.05 2.71
CA SER A 115 14.07 -3.11 1.42
C SER A 115 15.15 -4.20 1.41
N ILE A 116 15.99 -4.30 2.45
CA ILE A 116 17.01 -5.35 2.56
C ILE A 116 16.35 -6.74 2.63
N LEU A 117 15.28 -6.87 3.41
CA LEU A 117 14.53 -8.13 3.54
C LEU A 117 13.89 -8.55 2.20
N TYR A 118 13.39 -7.59 1.43
CA TYR A 118 12.88 -7.81 0.08
C TYR A 118 13.98 -8.23 -0.92
N LEU A 119 15.11 -7.51 -0.94
CA LEU A 119 16.25 -7.84 -1.82
C LEU A 119 16.85 -9.21 -1.50
N SER A 120 16.79 -9.60 -0.23
CA SER A 120 17.14 -10.94 0.21
C SER A 120 16.30 -12.03 -0.46
N VAL A 121 14.98 -11.83 -0.62
CA VAL A 121 14.11 -12.79 -1.34
C VAL A 121 14.61 -12.99 -2.77
N PHE A 122 14.90 -11.91 -3.50
CA PHE A 122 15.35 -12.01 -4.89
C PHE A 122 16.78 -12.55 -5.03
N THR A 123 17.64 -12.26 -4.06
CA THR A 123 18.97 -12.90 -3.95
C THR A 123 18.82 -14.42 -3.81
N LEU A 124 17.90 -14.88 -2.97
CA LEU A 124 17.61 -16.31 -2.79
C LEU A 124 16.95 -16.93 -4.03
N VAL A 125 16.02 -16.23 -4.68
CA VAL A 125 15.40 -16.69 -5.95
C VAL A 125 16.47 -16.88 -7.04
N GLY A 126 17.40 -15.93 -7.19
CA GLY A 126 18.51 -16.06 -8.12
C GLY A 126 19.45 -17.22 -7.78
N LEU A 127 19.74 -17.45 -6.48
CA LEU A 127 20.47 -18.63 -6.02
C LEU A 127 19.73 -19.93 -6.29
N ILE A 128 18.42 -20.01 -6.05
CA ILE A 128 17.59 -21.17 -6.37
C ILE A 128 17.70 -21.48 -7.86
N CYS A 129 17.53 -20.49 -8.74
CA CYS A 129 17.68 -20.68 -10.18
C CYS A 129 19.07 -21.23 -10.54
N SER A 130 20.13 -20.73 -9.88
CA SER A 130 21.50 -21.21 -10.06
C SER A 130 21.72 -22.65 -9.58
N VAL A 131 21.07 -23.06 -8.49
CA VAL A 131 21.15 -24.43 -7.98
C VAL A 131 20.37 -25.39 -8.89
N PHE A 132 19.20 -25.01 -9.38
CA PHE A 132 18.33 -25.91 -10.13
C PHE A 132 18.81 -26.17 -11.57
N THR A 133 19.56 -25.25 -12.14
CA THR A 133 20.02 -25.32 -13.53
C THR A 133 21.46 -25.84 -13.66
N ARG A 134 21.79 -26.42 -14.81
CA ARG A 134 23.14 -26.93 -15.09
C ARG A 134 24.05 -25.88 -15.73
N THR A 135 23.46 -24.89 -16.41
CA THR A 135 24.19 -23.90 -17.18
C THR A 135 23.82 -22.47 -16.73
N PRO A 136 24.78 -21.55 -16.57
CA PRO A 136 24.54 -20.13 -16.31
C PRO A 136 23.50 -19.48 -17.22
N LEU A 137 23.47 -19.83 -18.51
CA LEU A 137 22.49 -19.28 -19.45
C LEU A 137 21.06 -19.72 -19.09
N THR A 138 20.84 -21.01 -18.80
CA THR A 138 19.51 -21.49 -18.40
C THR A 138 19.11 -20.95 -17.02
N SER A 139 20.08 -20.76 -16.12
CA SER A 139 19.86 -20.06 -14.83
C SER A 139 19.34 -18.64 -15.02
N ALA A 140 19.98 -17.86 -15.92
CA ALA A 140 19.59 -16.49 -16.20
C ALA A 140 18.17 -16.41 -16.77
N VAL A 141 17.84 -17.29 -17.73
CA VAL A 141 16.50 -17.36 -18.35
C VAL A 141 15.45 -17.77 -17.32
N ALA A 142 15.74 -18.78 -16.48
CA ALA A 142 14.84 -19.21 -15.42
C ALA A 142 14.59 -18.09 -14.40
N PHE A 143 15.66 -17.38 -13.98
CA PHE A 143 15.55 -16.22 -13.11
C PHE A 143 14.69 -15.13 -13.73
N LEU A 144 14.95 -14.75 -14.98
CA LEU A 144 14.17 -13.72 -15.69
C LEU A 144 12.68 -14.08 -15.76
N PHE A 145 12.36 -15.34 -16.05
CA PHE A 145 10.97 -15.81 -16.09
C PHE A 145 10.29 -15.72 -14.73
N VAL A 146 10.92 -16.25 -13.68
CA VAL A 146 10.37 -16.21 -12.31
C VAL A 146 10.27 -14.78 -11.80
N TRP A 147 11.31 -13.96 -12.01
CA TRP A 147 11.35 -12.56 -11.63
C TRP A 147 10.23 -11.77 -12.30
N THR A 148 10.02 -11.94 -13.61
CA THR A 148 8.93 -11.28 -14.35
C THR A 148 7.57 -11.69 -13.79
N GLY A 149 7.40 -12.99 -13.49
CA GLY A 149 6.21 -13.52 -12.86
C GLY A 149 5.89 -12.87 -11.52
N LEU A 150 6.89 -12.80 -10.64
CA LEU A 150 6.76 -12.25 -9.29
C LEU A 150 6.59 -10.72 -9.31
N VAL A 151 7.40 -10.00 -10.08
CA VAL A 151 7.44 -8.52 -10.04
C VAL A 151 6.31 -7.88 -10.84
N PHE A 152 5.90 -8.47 -11.96
CA PHE A 152 4.92 -7.85 -12.86
C PHE A 152 3.64 -8.67 -13.00
N VAL A 153 3.73 -9.97 -13.30
CA VAL A 153 2.54 -10.73 -13.68
C VAL A 153 1.58 -10.91 -12.52
N ILE A 154 2.05 -11.41 -11.37
CA ILE A 154 1.19 -11.65 -10.20
C ILE A 154 0.54 -10.35 -9.67
N PRO A 155 1.27 -9.23 -9.48
CA PRO A 155 0.68 -7.98 -9.01
C PRO A 155 -0.40 -7.44 -9.96
N ASN A 156 -0.16 -7.47 -11.27
CA ASN A 156 -1.12 -6.97 -12.26
C ASN A 156 -2.37 -7.87 -12.35
N LEU A 157 -2.20 -9.20 -12.31
CA LEU A 157 -3.32 -10.13 -12.32
C LEU A 157 -4.19 -9.99 -11.06
N ALA A 158 -3.58 -9.74 -9.90
CA ALA A 158 -4.33 -9.55 -8.66
C ALA A 158 -5.30 -8.37 -8.74
N GLY A 159 -4.92 -7.26 -9.38
CA GLY A 159 -5.81 -6.12 -9.60
C GLY A 159 -7.02 -6.46 -10.47
N ILE A 160 -6.82 -7.26 -11.52
CA ILE A 160 -7.90 -7.73 -12.40
C ILE A 160 -8.87 -8.64 -11.63
N VAL A 161 -8.32 -9.59 -10.86
CA VAL A 161 -9.09 -10.52 -10.04
C VAL A 161 -9.91 -9.77 -8.98
N ALA A 162 -9.34 -8.74 -8.35
CA ALA A 162 -10.06 -7.87 -7.42
C ALA A 162 -11.29 -7.19 -8.06
N GLY A 163 -11.13 -6.78 -9.32
CA GLY A 163 -12.20 -6.22 -10.15
C GLY A 163 -13.39 -7.17 -10.34
N GLN A 164 -13.14 -8.47 -10.42
CA GLN A 164 -14.15 -9.49 -10.69
C GLN A 164 -14.80 -10.05 -9.42
N ILE A 165 -14.04 -10.20 -8.33
CA ILE A 165 -14.54 -10.77 -7.06
C ILE A 165 -15.30 -9.72 -6.24
N GLY A 166 -14.93 -8.44 -6.35
CA GLY A 166 -15.58 -7.36 -5.63
C GLY A 166 -16.98 -7.06 -6.17
N LYS A 167 -18.03 -7.35 -5.38
CA LYS A 167 -19.37 -6.79 -5.62
C LYS A 167 -19.35 -5.29 -5.29
N ILE A 168 -18.94 -4.45 -6.23
CA ILE A 168 -19.09 -3.00 -6.10
C ILE A 168 -20.45 -2.59 -6.65
N GLN A 169 -21.12 -1.68 -5.97
CA GLN A 169 -22.23 -0.96 -6.59
C GLN A 169 -21.67 -0.06 -7.70
N THR A 170 -22.15 -0.21 -8.92
CA THR A 170 -21.69 0.66 -10.02
C THR A 170 -22.12 2.11 -9.75
N PRO A 171 -21.43 3.12 -10.30
CA PRO A 171 -21.87 4.51 -10.18
C PRO A 171 -23.31 4.73 -10.67
N LEU A 172 -23.80 3.88 -11.58
CA LEU A 172 -25.18 3.87 -12.04
C LEU A 172 -26.14 3.35 -10.96
N GLN A 173 -25.85 2.18 -10.38
CA GLN A 173 -26.64 1.61 -9.27
C GLN A 173 -26.69 2.57 -8.08
N MET A 174 -25.57 3.20 -7.76
CA MET A 174 -25.48 4.21 -6.71
C MET A 174 -26.40 5.41 -6.98
N ARG A 175 -26.48 5.86 -8.24
CA ARG A 175 -27.40 6.93 -8.66
C ARG A 175 -28.86 6.48 -8.57
N GLU A 176 -29.16 5.25 -8.97
CA GLU A 176 -30.51 4.68 -8.88
C GLU A 176 -30.99 4.65 -7.43
N ILE A 177 -30.18 4.11 -6.51
CA ILE A 177 -30.53 4.08 -5.09
C ILE A 177 -30.65 5.50 -4.53
N ALA A 178 -29.72 6.41 -4.88
CA ALA A 178 -29.79 7.80 -4.44
C ALA A 178 -31.04 8.55 -4.96
N ASN A 179 -31.48 8.24 -6.17
CA ASN A 179 -32.69 8.79 -6.78
C ASN A 179 -33.98 8.19 -6.20
N ALA A 180 -33.92 6.99 -5.62
CA ALA A 180 -35.06 6.36 -4.94
C ALA A 180 -35.29 6.89 -3.51
N ILE A 181 -34.30 7.54 -2.89
CA ILE A 181 -34.40 8.07 -1.51
C ILE A 181 -35.59 9.04 -1.34
N PRO A 182 -35.82 10.03 -2.24
CA PRO A 182 -36.97 10.93 -2.13
C PRO A 182 -38.32 10.20 -2.20
N ASP A 183 -38.40 9.12 -2.98
CA ASP A 183 -39.62 8.34 -3.18
C ASP A 183 -39.94 7.50 -1.94
N GLN A 184 -38.93 6.89 -1.32
CA GLN A 184 -39.08 6.14 -0.06
C GLN A 184 -39.43 7.03 1.13
N LEU A 185 -38.91 8.27 1.14
CA LEU A 185 -39.14 9.27 2.18
C LEU A 185 -39.97 10.42 1.61
N SER A 186 -41.17 10.15 1.10
CA SER A 186 -42.03 11.14 0.45
C SER A 186 -42.54 12.22 1.41
N LEU A 187 -42.65 13.46 0.95
CA LEU A 187 -43.37 14.53 1.66
C LEU A 187 -44.86 14.38 1.36
N ALA A 188 -45.67 14.03 2.35
CA ALA A 188 -47.11 13.89 2.19
C ALA A 188 -47.82 15.26 2.29
N ALA A 189 -48.97 15.38 1.62
CA ALA A 189 -49.82 16.56 1.75
C ALA A 189 -50.38 16.66 3.18
N GLY A 190 -50.28 17.84 3.79
CA GLY A 190 -50.74 18.10 5.16
C GLY A 190 -49.73 17.85 6.28
N MET A 191 -48.46 17.58 5.95
CA MET A 191 -47.38 17.50 6.95
C MET A 191 -47.10 18.87 7.58
N ASP A 192 -46.86 18.88 8.88
CA ASP A 192 -46.41 20.07 9.61
C ASP A 192 -44.94 20.42 9.29
N ASP A 193 -44.52 21.67 9.52
CA ASP A 193 -43.19 22.15 9.17
C ASP A 193 -42.06 21.36 9.87
N GLU A 194 -42.31 20.88 11.09
CA GLU A 194 -41.38 20.01 11.82
C GLU A 194 -41.25 18.63 11.15
N GLN A 195 -42.36 18.07 10.67
CA GLN A 195 -42.36 16.79 9.96
C GLN A 195 -41.63 16.92 8.63
N ILE A 196 -41.82 18.03 7.90
CA ILE A 196 -41.09 18.34 6.66
C ILE A 196 -39.58 18.46 6.93
N ALA A 197 -39.20 19.15 8.00
CA ALA A 197 -37.81 19.28 8.43
C ALA A 197 -37.18 17.90 8.72
N ALA A 198 -37.88 17.07 9.49
CA ALA A 198 -37.42 15.73 9.85
C ALA A 198 -37.26 14.82 8.62
N VAL A 199 -38.20 14.86 7.67
CA VAL A 199 -38.10 14.08 6.42
C VAL A 199 -36.92 14.56 5.56
N LYS A 200 -36.72 15.87 5.41
CA LYS A 200 -35.56 16.43 4.68
C LYS A 200 -34.24 16.02 5.32
N LEU A 201 -34.14 16.08 6.66
CA LEU A 201 -32.96 15.63 7.39
C LEU A 201 -32.72 14.12 7.19
N ARG A 202 -33.75 13.29 7.29
CA ARG A 202 -33.65 11.84 7.03
C ARG A 202 -33.16 11.53 5.62
N ARG A 203 -33.61 12.28 4.61
CA ARG A 203 -33.13 12.14 3.22
C ARG A 203 -31.63 12.43 3.09
N GLU A 204 -31.15 13.51 3.71
CA GLU A 204 -29.72 13.83 3.68
C GLU A 204 -28.89 12.78 4.42
N LEU A 205 -29.32 12.37 5.63
CA LEU A 205 -28.66 11.29 6.37
C LEU A 205 -28.64 9.97 5.60
N ALA A 206 -29.70 9.64 4.85
CA ALA A 206 -29.74 8.45 4.00
C ALA A 206 -28.73 8.54 2.84
N ARG A 207 -28.61 9.71 2.18
CA ARG A 207 -27.60 9.94 1.14
C ARG A 207 -26.17 9.82 1.69
N GLU A 208 -25.95 10.31 2.90
CA GLU A 208 -24.65 10.21 3.57
C GLU A 208 -24.29 8.76 3.92
N ARG A 209 -25.25 8.00 4.48
CA ARG A 209 -25.05 6.57 4.77
C ARG A 209 -24.69 5.78 3.52
N LEU A 210 -25.46 5.99 2.45
CA LEU A 210 -25.21 5.41 1.14
C LEU A 210 -23.80 5.72 0.64
N LEU A 211 -23.35 6.98 0.73
CA LEU A 211 -21.98 7.35 0.36
C LEU A 211 -20.92 6.63 1.22
N SER A 212 -21.12 6.54 2.54
CA SER A 212 -20.20 5.83 3.43
C SER A 212 -20.12 4.33 3.14
N GLU A 213 -21.25 3.68 2.87
CA GLU A 213 -21.32 2.26 2.49
C GLU A 213 -20.60 2.02 1.16
N TYR A 214 -20.79 2.92 0.19
CA TYR A 214 -20.08 2.87 -1.07
C TYR A 214 -18.55 2.98 -0.89
N LEU A 215 -18.08 3.96 -0.12
CA LEU A 215 -16.64 4.13 0.17
C LEU A 215 -16.06 2.89 0.87
N GLN A 216 -16.78 2.33 1.85
CA GLN A 216 -16.36 1.10 2.52
C GLN A 216 -16.31 -0.10 1.56
N SER A 217 -17.25 -0.18 0.61
CA SER A 217 -17.24 -1.24 -0.42
C SER A 217 -16.03 -1.14 -1.34
N LEU A 218 -15.60 0.08 -1.69
CA LEU A 218 -14.39 0.32 -2.47
C LEU A 218 -13.13 -0.09 -1.69
N VAL A 219 -13.02 0.31 -0.42
CA VAL A 219 -11.87 -0.07 0.43
C VAL A 219 -11.77 -1.59 0.54
N ARG A 220 -12.88 -2.27 0.81
CA ARG A 220 -12.92 -3.74 0.92
C ARG A 220 -12.48 -4.42 -0.38
N GLN A 221 -12.88 -3.90 -1.53
CA GLN A 221 -12.43 -4.46 -2.80
C GLN A 221 -10.92 -4.32 -2.98
N VAL A 222 -10.37 -3.15 -2.66
CA VAL A 222 -8.92 -2.92 -2.76
C VAL A 222 -8.18 -3.86 -1.80
N GLU A 223 -8.66 -4.03 -0.56
CA GLU A 223 -8.08 -4.96 0.41
C GLU A 223 -8.08 -6.41 -0.09
N LEU A 224 -9.18 -6.88 -0.70
CA LEU A 224 -9.24 -8.20 -1.32
C LEU A 224 -8.21 -8.35 -2.44
N GLY A 225 -8.06 -7.32 -3.28
CA GLY A 225 -7.04 -7.29 -4.32
C GLY A 225 -5.62 -7.32 -3.77
N GLN A 226 -5.36 -6.55 -2.71
CA GLN A 226 -4.08 -6.56 -2.02
C GLN A 226 -3.78 -7.93 -1.39
N ASP A 227 -4.77 -8.61 -0.82
CA ASP A 227 -4.60 -9.96 -0.27
C ASP A 227 -4.19 -10.99 -1.31
N VAL A 228 -4.76 -10.91 -2.52
CA VAL A 228 -4.33 -11.74 -3.66
C VAL A 228 -2.93 -11.32 -4.12
N ALA A 229 -2.67 -10.00 -4.21
CA ALA A 229 -1.40 -9.47 -4.66
C ALA A 229 -0.23 -9.85 -3.72
N ARG A 230 -0.48 -9.99 -2.41
CA ARG A 230 0.49 -10.42 -1.39
C ARG A 230 1.14 -11.77 -1.66
N MET A 231 0.64 -12.57 -2.61
CA MET A 231 1.34 -13.76 -3.12
C MET A 231 2.66 -13.42 -3.83
N SER A 232 2.81 -12.18 -4.29
CA SER A 232 4.08 -11.65 -4.80
C SER A 232 4.85 -10.96 -3.67
N PRO A 233 6.15 -11.28 -3.49
CA PRO A 233 7.03 -10.54 -2.60
C PRO A 233 7.11 -9.04 -2.94
N THR A 234 6.94 -8.68 -4.22
CA THR A 234 6.97 -7.30 -4.70
C THR A 234 5.79 -6.51 -4.18
N SER A 235 4.57 -7.04 -4.32
CA SER A 235 3.38 -6.40 -3.75
C SER A 235 3.47 -6.30 -2.23
N THR A 236 3.91 -7.36 -1.55
CA THR A 236 4.12 -7.33 -0.10
C THR A 236 5.10 -6.23 0.32
N PHE A 237 6.22 -6.06 -0.39
CA PHE A 237 7.16 -4.98 -0.13
C PHE A 237 6.56 -3.60 -0.38
N THR A 238 5.86 -3.41 -1.51
CA THR A 238 5.19 -2.13 -1.81
C THR A 238 4.18 -1.76 -0.73
N PHE A 239 3.35 -2.70 -0.28
CA PHE A 239 2.40 -2.45 0.80
C PHE A 239 3.11 -2.17 2.12
N ALA A 240 4.15 -2.91 2.47
CA ALA A 240 4.95 -2.61 3.66
C ALA A 240 5.53 -1.18 3.60
N ALA A 241 6.12 -0.80 2.47
CA ALA A 241 6.68 0.54 2.26
C ALA A 241 5.62 1.64 2.42
N GLU A 242 4.44 1.46 1.83
CA GLU A 242 3.32 2.39 1.97
C GLU A 242 2.86 2.52 3.42
N GLN A 243 2.68 1.39 4.13
CA GLN A 243 2.24 1.37 5.52
C GLN A 243 3.25 2.02 6.46
N ILE A 244 4.56 1.76 6.26
CA ILE A 244 5.65 2.35 7.04
C ILE A 244 5.63 3.88 6.96
N VAL A 245 5.44 4.43 5.77
CA VAL A 245 5.39 5.88 5.55
C VAL A 245 4.05 6.48 6.03
N GLY A 246 3.05 5.65 6.34
CA GLY A 246 1.71 6.09 6.72
C GLY A 246 0.88 6.55 5.51
N GLY A 247 1.10 5.90 4.37
CA GLY A 247 0.39 6.09 3.11
C GLY A 247 -0.58 4.94 2.79
N GLY A 248 -0.81 4.71 1.49
CA GLY A 248 -1.63 3.61 0.99
C GLY A 248 -3.11 3.67 1.41
N THR A 249 -3.76 2.50 1.37
CA THR A 249 -5.18 2.34 1.72
C THR A 249 -5.50 2.65 3.17
N HIS A 250 -4.54 2.43 4.07
CA HIS A 250 -4.70 2.71 5.49
C HIS A 250 -4.86 4.22 5.74
N ARG A 251 -4.01 5.04 5.10
CA ARG A 251 -4.11 6.50 5.18
C ARG A 251 -5.43 7.02 4.63
N LEU A 252 -5.88 6.50 3.49
CA LEU A 252 -7.16 6.88 2.91
C LEU A 252 -8.31 6.59 3.88
N THR A 253 -8.31 5.41 4.49
CA THR A 253 -9.35 4.99 5.44
C THR A 253 -9.34 5.88 6.69
N GLN A 254 -8.16 6.18 7.24
CA GLN A 254 -8.03 7.11 8.37
C GLN A 254 -8.51 8.51 8.02
N PHE A 255 -8.13 9.05 6.86
CA PHE A 255 -8.56 10.37 6.41
C PHE A 255 -10.09 10.44 6.29
N VAL A 256 -10.71 9.44 5.66
CA VAL A 256 -12.18 9.36 5.55
C VAL A 256 -12.82 9.31 6.94
N ASN A 257 -12.29 8.50 7.85
CA ASN A 257 -12.79 8.41 9.23
C ASN A 257 -12.64 9.75 9.98
N ASN A 258 -11.51 10.44 9.83
CA ASN A 258 -11.26 11.75 10.41
C ASN A 258 -12.25 12.79 9.87
N ALA A 259 -12.53 12.78 8.56
CA ALA A 259 -13.50 13.66 7.92
C ALA A 259 -14.93 13.41 8.42
N VAL A 260 -15.32 12.13 8.56
CA VAL A 260 -16.63 11.75 9.11
C VAL A 260 -16.77 12.22 10.56
N ARG A 261 -15.77 11.95 11.42
CA ARG A 261 -15.77 12.39 12.82
C ARG A 261 -15.81 13.90 12.95
N PHE A 262 -15.03 14.61 12.14
CA PHE A 262 -15.02 16.08 12.13
C PHE A 262 -16.41 16.63 11.78
N ARG A 263 -17.03 16.11 10.72
CA ARG A 263 -18.38 16.53 10.32
C ARG A 263 -19.40 16.28 11.43
N GLU A 264 -19.38 15.10 12.04
CA GLU A 264 -20.30 14.76 13.13
C GLU A 264 -20.11 15.69 14.34
N ALA A 265 -18.86 15.92 14.75
CA ALA A 265 -18.54 16.84 15.84
C ALA A 265 -18.97 18.28 15.53
N PHE A 266 -18.68 18.75 14.31
CA PHE A 266 -19.07 20.07 13.84
C PHE A 266 -20.59 20.24 13.81
N PHE A 267 -21.31 19.25 13.28
CA PHE A 267 -22.77 19.26 13.24
C PHE A 267 -23.38 19.26 14.65
N GLN A 268 -22.88 18.41 15.55
CA GLN A 268 -23.33 18.38 16.95
C GLN A 268 -23.08 19.70 17.65
N ALA A 269 -21.92 20.32 17.44
CA ALA A 269 -21.59 21.60 18.05
C ALA A 269 -22.48 22.74 17.51
N ILE A 270 -22.83 22.73 16.21
CA ILE A 270 -23.81 23.66 15.63
C ILE A 270 -25.19 23.49 16.28
N ILE A 271 -25.68 22.25 16.40
CA ILE A 271 -26.99 21.96 17.02
C ILE A 271 -27.01 22.35 18.50
N GLN A 272 -25.91 22.12 19.23
CA GLN A 272 -25.79 22.51 20.63
C GLN A 272 -25.76 24.02 20.80
N ALA A 273 -25.02 24.74 19.95
CA ALA A 273 -24.98 26.20 19.98
C ALA A 273 -26.36 26.80 19.69
N ASP A 274 -27.08 26.23 18.73
CA ASP A 274 -28.44 26.65 18.41
C ASP A 274 -29.41 26.38 19.56
N ARG A 275 -29.34 25.22 20.23
CA ARG A 275 -30.15 24.91 21.44
C ARG A 275 -29.98 25.88 22.59
N GLN A 276 -28.86 26.61 22.64
CA GLN A 276 -28.60 27.62 23.67
C GLN A 276 -29.17 29.00 23.33
N ASP A 277 -29.71 29.19 22.11
CA ASP A 277 -30.31 30.45 21.68
C ASP A 277 -31.83 30.48 21.98
N PRO A 278 -32.30 31.25 22.97
CA PRO A 278 -33.73 31.31 23.31
C PRO A 278 -34.62 31.89 22.20
N GLN A 279 -34.03 32.56 21.20
CA GLN A 279 -34.74 33.17 20.08
C GLN A 279 -34.86 32.23 18.87
N SER A 280 -34.18 31.09 18.89
CA SER A 280 -34.25 30.10 17.81
C SER A 280 -35.45 29.17 17.99
N GLN A 281 -35.98 28.66 16.87
CA GLN A 281 -37.00 27.60 16.88
C GLN A 281 -36.37 26.21 16.94
N HIS A 282 -35.03 26.14 17.04
CA HIS A 282 -34.23 24.92 17.11
C HIS A 282 -34.47 23.90 16.01
N ARG A 283 -34.87 24.40 14.83
CA ARG A 283 -35.28 23.56 13.71
C ARG A 283 -34.25 23.64 12.60
N TYR A 284 -33.43 22.60 12.49
CA TYR A 284 -32.50 22.47 11.38
C TYR A 284 -33.19 21.88 10.15
N VAL A 285 -33.25 22.65 9.06
CA VAL A 285 -33.74 22.16 7.76
C VAL A 285 -32.61 22.22 6.73
N PRO A 286 -32.13 21.06 6.21
CA PRO A 286 -31.10 21.06 5.19
C PRO A 286 -31.54 21.82 3.93
N TRP A 287 -30.63 22.62 3.39
CA TRP A 287 -30.84 23.38 2.14
C TRP A 287 -32.09 24.29 2.17
N TRP A 288 -32.44 24.82 3.35
CA TRP A 288 -33.53 25.78 3.49
C TRP A 288 -33.27 27.05 2.67
N VAL A 289 -34.33 27.59 2.08
CA VAL A 289 -34.30 28.84 1.32
C VAL A 289 -35.35 29.77 1.95
N GLY A 290 -34.93 30.90 2.52
CA GLY A 290 -35.79 31.85 3.24
C GLY A 290 -35.29 32.17 4.65
N SER A 291 -36.14 32.77 5.50
CA SER A 291 -35.83 32.99 6.92
C SER A 291 -35.67 31.63 7.61
N ASN A 292 -34.45 31.32 8.04
CA ASN A 292 -34.12 30.01 8.61
C ASN A 292 -34.65 29.92 10.05
N PRO A 293 -35.42 28.88 10.43
CA PRO A 293 -35.87 28.66 11.82
C PRO A 293 -34.75 28.18 12.75
N PHE A 294 -33.51 28.52 12.41
CA PHE A 294 -32.25 28.17 13.05
C PHE A 294 -31.57 29.44 13.55
N SER A 295 -30.78 29.36 14.62
CA SER A 295 -30.11 30.50 15.22
C SER A 295 -29.22 31.24 14.22
N HIS A 296 -29.30 32.58 14.25
CA HIS A 296 -28.42 33.48 13.47
C HIS A 296 -27.31 34.09 14.34
N ARG A 297 -27.19 33.64 15.59
CA ARG A 297 -26.19 34.15 16.53
C ARG A 297 -24.80 33.70 16.11
N LEU A 298 -23.85 34.63 16.07
CA LEU A 298 -22.44 34.30 15.92
C LEU A 298 -21.94 33.63 17.21
N VAL A 299 -21.60 32.35 17.12
CA VAL A 299 -21.05 31.54 18.22
C VAL A 299 -19.71 30.99 17.78
N ASP A 300 -18.68 31.13 18.63
CA ASP A 300 -17.41 30.45 18.39
C ASP A 300 -17.52 28.99 18.82
N ILE A 301 -17.45 28.10 17.83
CA ILE A 301 -17.55 26.64 18.00
C ILE A 301 -16.20 26.05 18.47
N GLY A 302 -15.22 26.89 18.78
CA GLY A 302 -13.92 26.50 19.29
C GLY A 302 -13.15 25.62 18.29
N PRO A 303 -12.42 24.58 18.73
CA PRO A 303 -11.60 23.74 17.85
C PRO A 303 -12.42 22.88 16.88
N ALA A 304 -13.73 22.71 17.10
CA ALA A 304 -14.58 21.88 16.24
C ALA A 304 -14.80 22.48 14.84
N LYS A 305 -14.43 23.76 14.62
CA LYS A 305 -14.46 24.40 13.29
C LYS A 305 -13.26 24.07 12.41
N GLU A 306 -12.17 23.58 13.00
CA GLU A 306 -10.93 23.29 12.29
C GLU A 306 -10.82 21.80 11.97
N PHE A 307 -10.78 21.47 10.68
CA PHE A 307 -10.45 20.11 10.26
C PHE A 307 -8.95 19.88 10.46
N ARG A 308 -8.60 18.93 11.33
CA ARG A 308 -7.22 18.52 11.57
C ARG A 308 -7.05 17.06 11.13
N ASP A 309 -6.30 16.86 10.06
CA ASP A 309 -5.89 15.53 9.63
C ASP A 309 -4.59 15.14 10.33
N LEU A 310 -4.73 14.42 11.45
CA LEU A 310 -3.59 13.88 12.19
C LEU A 310 -3.04 12.69 11.41
N ALA A 311 -1.78 12.78 10.99
CA ALA A 311 -1.08 11.65 10.42
C ALA A 311 -0.97 10.51 11.46
N PRO A 312 -0.99 9.23 11.03
CA PRO A 312 -0.82 8.11 11.95
C PRO A 312 0.50 8.22 12.69
N ALA A 313 0.48 7.88 13.97
CA ALA A 313 1.70 7.71 14.73
C ALA A 313 2.53 6.58 14.09
N SER A 314 3.85 6.68 14.13
CA SER A 314 4.72 5.63 13.57
C SER A 314 4.53 4.26 14.21
N ALA A 315 4.08 4.20 15.47
CA ALA A 315 3.70 2.94 16.11
C ALA A 315 2.53 2.26 15.36
N ASP A 316 1.52 3.01 14.96
CA ASP A 316 0.39 2.49 14.19
C ASP A 316 0.83 2.05 12.79
N CYS A 317 1.70 2.84 12.14
CA CYS A 317 2.32 2.48 10.86
C CYS A 317 3.10 1.16 10.94
N LEU A 318 3.87 0.95 12.01
CA LEU A 318 4.64 -0.27 12.23
C LEU A 318 3.72 -1.48 12.44
N ILE A 319 2.67 -1.33 13.25
CA ILE A 319 1.67 -2.38 13.47
C ILE A 319 0.98 -2.75 12.15
N ALA A 320 0.63 -1.75 11.34
CA ALA A 320 0.03 -1.98 10.02
C ALA A 320 0.98 -2.71 9.05
N ALA A 321 2.28 -2.41 9.09
CA ALA A 321 3.29 -3.04 8.24
C ALA A 321 3.69 -4.46 8.71
N LEU A 322 3.35 -4.85 9.93
CA LEU A 322 3.86 -6.06 10.59
C LEU A 322 3.47 -7.36 9.85
N ARG A 323 2.26 -7.39 9.28
CA ARG A 323 1.78 -8.50 8.44
C ARG A 323 2.66 -8.67 7.20
N ASP A 324 2.93 -7.57 6.50
CA ASP A 324 3.68 -7.60 5.25
C ASP A 324 5.17 -7.90 5.51
N ILE A 325 5.76 -7.35 6.59
CA ILE A 325 7.11 -7.71 7.05
C ILE A 325 7.18 -9.20 7.40
N GLY A 326 6.19 -9.73 8.13
CA GLY A 326 6.12 -11.15 8.47
C GLY A 326 6.06 -12.05 7.24
N LEU A 327 5.30 -11.66 6.21
CA LEU A 327 5.26 -12.37 4.93
C LEU A 327 6.60 -12.33 4.19
N LEU A 328 7.30 -11.18 4.18
CA LEU A 328 8.66 -11.10 3.61
C LEU A 328 9.64 -12.02 4.36
N MET A 329 9.55 -12.11 5.68
CA MET A 329 10.37 -13.07 6.45
C MET A 329 10.03 -14.51 6.07
N LEU A 330 8.75 -14.84 5.92
CA LEU A 330 8.32 -16.17 5.48
C LEU A 330 8.84 -16.52 4.10
N TYR A 331 8.79 -15.59 3.13
CA TYR A 331 9.38 -15.80 1.80
C TYR A 331 10.87 -16.11 1.87
N ASN A 332 11.61 -15.39 2.72
CA ASN A 332 13.03 -15.65 2.94
C ASN A 332 13.28 -17.04 3.52
N LEU A 333 12.54 -17.42 4.56
CA LEU A 333 12.67 -18.74 5.19
C LEU A 333 12.38 -19.87 4.20
N LEU A 334 11.30 -19.75 3.42
CA LEU A 334 10.93 -20.74 2.41
C LEU A 334 11.96 -20.81 1.27
N ALA A 335 12.37 -19.67 0.72
CA ALA A 335 13.37 -19.63 -0.35
C ALA A 335 14.72 -20.18 0.12
N PHE A 336 15.14 -19.84 1.33
CA PHE A 336 16.36 -20.38 1.93
C PHE A 336 16.27 -21.89 2.13
N ALA A 337 15.16 -22.39 2.67
CA ALA A 337 14.93 -23.83 2.85
C ALA A 337 14.97 -24.59 1.52
N ILE A 338 14.35 -24.06 0.46
CA ILE A 338 14.36 -24.65 -0.89
C ILE A 338 15.79 -24.69 -1.46
N ALA A 339 16.52 -23.57 -1.37
CA ALA A 339 17.90 -23.47 -1.85
C ALA A 339 18.81 -24.47 -1.12
N PHE A 340 18.72 -24.50 0.21
CA PHE A 340 19.51 -25.39 1.06
C PHE A 340 19.19 -26.86 0.78
N TRP A 341 17.91 -27.23 0.77
CA TRP A 341 17.48 -28.61 0.53
C TRP A 341 17.95 -29.13 -0.83
N ARG A 342 17.83 -28.31 -1.88
CA ARG A 342 18.26 -28.71 -3.22
C ARG A 342 19.78 -28.81 -3.33
N PHE A 343 20.51 -27.86 -2.76
CA PHE A 343 21.98 -27.84 -2.79
C PHE A 343 22.58 -28.99 -1.97
N ALA A 344 21.98 -29.31 -0.81
CA ALA A 344 22.41 -30.43 0.03
C ALA A 344 22.29 -31.77 -0.70
N ARG A 345 21.23 -31.98 -1.48
CA ARG A 345 20.97 -33.22 -2.25
C ARG A 345 21.65 -33.27 -3.61
N GLN A 346 22.39 -32.22 -4.00
CA GLN A 346 22.99 -32.17 -5.31
C GLN A 346 24.27 -33.01 -5.38
N GLU A 347 24.35 -33.88 -6.39
CA GLU A 347 25.60 -34.56 -6.74
C GLU A 347 26.55 -33.57 -7.40
N VAL A 348 27.77 -33.48 -6.89
CA VAL A 348 28.82 -32.60 -7.39
C VAL A 348 29.70 -33.41 -8.33
N THR A 349 29.12 -33.87 -9.43
CA THR A 349 29.89 -34.43 -10.54
C THR A 349 30.26 -33.28 -11.49
N PRO A 350 31.55 -33.11 -11.84
CA PRO A 350 31.93 -32.16 -12.88
C PRO A 350 31.19 -32.50 -14.18
N ALA A 351 30.74 -31.49 -14.90
CA ALA A 351 30.13 -31.65 -16.22
C ALA A 351 31.23 -31.98 -17.24
N TYR A 352 31.87 -33.15 -17.13
CA TYR A 352 32.67 -33.71 -18.22
C TYR A 352 31.73 -34.47 -19.13
N GLY A 353 31.50 -33.91 -20.32
CA GLY A 353 30.78 -34.56 -21.42
C GLY A 353 29.33 -34.11 -21.59
N GLU A 354 29.14 -32.95 -22.21
CA GLU A 354 28.21 -32.74 -23.33
C GLU A 354 28.80 -31.67 -24.27
#